data_AF-A0A956GB11-F1
#
_entry.id   AF-A0A956GB11-F1
#
_cell.length_a   1.000
_cell.length_b   1.000
_cell.length_c   1.000
_cell.angle_alpha   90.00
_cell.angle_beta   90.00
_cell.angle_gamma   90.00
#
_symmetry.space_group_name_H-M   'P 1'
#
loop_
_entity.id
_entity.type
_entity.pdbx_description
1 polymer ?
#
loop_
_entity_poly.entity_id
_entity_poly.type
_entity_poly.pdbx_seq_one_letter_code
_entity_poly.pdbx_strand_id
1 'polypeptide(L)'
;MRALALALLPLCVLAAASGCRPFHLQRNAPGRVDVRTPPRAIKKRGVEVPDDPGENWFTLSGGGFVGGGGRWGGGRGGRGVYGVGLELTAQIGRRKRSHNADDFLLFFPFEAIGLNVGWTLAEPEGGGIGAGYVELQVFYLLGGLAAGYAFDPGDGVHGPQFTAYFGPIYVRVVHLFDRGTDLQAGLFVKWPLSWVWSR
;
A
#
# COMPACT_ATOMS: atom_id res chain seq x y z
N MET A 1 5.79 -21.41 21.22
CA MET A 1 5.31 -20.23 20.47
C MET A 1 6.26 -19.78 19.34
N ARG A 2 7.58 -19.70 19.53
CA ARG A 2 8.54 -19.27 18.47
C ARG A 2 8.51 -20.11 17.17
N ALA A 3 8.32 -21.43 17.29
CA ALA A 3 8.25 -22.33 16.13
C ALA A 3 6.99 -22.13 15.26
N LEU A 4 5.87 -21.69 15.85
CA LEU A 4 4.61 -21.47 15.13
C LEU A 4 4.69 -20.19 14.26
N ALA A 5 5.34 -19.15 14.79
CA ALA A 5 5.55 -17.89 14.07
C ALA A 5 6.47 -18.07 12.85
N LEU A 6 7.51 -18.90 12.97
CA LEU A 6 8.42 -19.22 11.86
C LEU A 6 7.75 -20.04 10.74
N ALA A 7 6.76 -20.88 11.07
CA ALA A 7 6.02 -21.67 10.09
C ALA A 7 4.90 -20.88 9.38
N LEU A 8 4.29 -19.90 10.06
CA LEU A 8 3.21 -19.08 9.50
C LEU A 8 3.73 -18.02 8.51
N LEU A 9 4.92 -17.47 8.75
CA LEU A 9 5.53 -16.45 7.89
C LEU A 9 5.62 -16.87 6.40
N PRO A 10 6.20 -18.03 6.04
CA PRO A 10 6.26 -18.46 4.63
C PRO A 10 4.88 -18.78 4.06
N LEU A 11 3.93 -19.24 4.88
CA LEU A 11 2.56 -19.52 4.43
C LEU A 11 1.81 -18.22 4.08
N CYS A 12 1.97 -17.17 4.88
CA CYS A 12 1.43 -15.84 4.59
C CYS A 12 2.07 -15.22 3.35
N VAL A 13 3.39 -15.40 3.17
CA VAL A 13 4.11 -14.95 1.96
C VAL A 13 3.60 -15.69 0.71
N LEU A 14 3.39 -17.01 0.79
CA LEU A 14 2.84 -17.82 -0.30
C LEU A 14 1.39 -17.45 -0.64
N ALA A 15 0.55 -17.22 0.38
CA ALA A 15 -0.84 -16.81 0.18
C ALA A 15 -0.94 -15.40 -0.44
N ALA A 16 -0.05 -14.48 -0.05
CA ALA A 16 0.07 -13.16 -0.67
C ALA A 16 0.50 -13.24 -2.14
N ALA A 17 1.39 -14.16 -2.49
CA ALA A 17 1.82 -14.38 -3.87
C ALA A 17 0.72 -14.97 -4.78
N SER A 18 -0.16 -15.83 -4.26
CA SER A 18 -1.21 -16.48 -5.06
C SER A 18 -2.43 -15.60 -5.39
N GLY A 19 -2.62 -14.50 -4.66
CA GLY A 19 -3.80 -13.62 -4.80
C GLY A 19 -3.64 -12.49 -5.83
N CYS A 20 -2.44 -12.24 -6.33
CA CYS A 20 -2.15 -11.14 -7.25
C CYS A 20 -2.56 -11.51 -8.68
N ARG A 21 -3.87 -11.44 -9.00
CA ARG A 21 -4.34 -11.51 -10.38
C ARG A 21 -4.76 -10.10 -10.85
N PRO A 22 -4.01 -9.47 -11.77
CA PRO A 22 -4.45 -8.22 -12.37
C PRO A 22 -5.72 -8.48 -13.20
N PHE A 23 -6.76 -7.67 -13.00
CA PHE A 23 -7.91 -7.65 -13.88
C PHE A 23 -7.69 -6.57 -14.94
N HIS A 24 -7.39 -7.00 -16.16
CA HIS A 24 -7.27 -6.10 -17.30
C HIS A 24 -8.67 -5.69 -17.75
N LEU A 25 -8.97 -4.39 -17.67
CA LEU A 25 -10.08 -3.84 -18.42
C LEU A 25 -9.64 -3.83 -19.89
N GLN A 26 -10.08 -4.82 -20.67
CA GLN A 26 -9.84 -4.91 -22.10
C GLN A 26 -10.62 -3.81 -22.87
N ARG A 27 -10.28 -2.55 -22.62
CA ARG A 27 -10.55 -1.47 -23.57
C ARG A 27 -9.31 -1.35 -24.44
N ASN A 28 -9.28 -2.16 -25.49
CA ASN A 28 -8.39 -1.98 -26.62
C ASN A 28 -8.45 -0.51 -27.05
N ALA A 29 -7.39 0.24 -26.82
CA ALA A 29 -7.12 1.42 -27.62
C ALA A 29 -6.52 0.87 -28.93
N PRO A 30 -7.29 0.74 -30.03
CA PRO A 30 -6.66 0.53 -31.32
C PRO A 30 -5.61 1.63 -31.48
N GLY A 31 -4.39 1.26 -31.91
CA GLY A 31 -3.34 2.23 -32.19
C GLY A 31 -3.94 3.41 -32.97
N ARG A 32 -3.61 4.65 -32.58
CA ARG A 32 -4.22 5.86 -33.14
C ARG A 32 -4.14 5.84 -34.67
N VAL A 33 -5.23 5.48 -35.33
CA VAL A 33 -5.40 5.72 -36.77
C VAL A 33 -5.84 7.17 -36.90
N ASP A 34 -4.94 8.05 -37.33
CA ASP A 34 -5.31 9.41 -37.69
C ASP A 34 -6.17 9.37 -38.98
N VAL A 35 -7.49 9.37 -38.78
CA VAL A 35 -8.48 9.38 -39.86
C VAL A 35 -8.44 10.66 -40.69
N ARG A 36 -7.84 11.75 -40.18
CA ARG A 36 -7.74 13.03 -40.90
C ARG A 36 -6.53 13.09 -41.83
N THR A 37 -5.56 12.20 -41.63
CA THR A 37 -4.34 12.16 -42.44
C THR A 37 -4.10 10.74 -42.97
N PRO A 38 -4.94 10.23 -43.90
CA PRO A 38 -4.76 8.90 -44.46
C PRO A 38 -3.39 8.82 -45.17
N PRO A 39 -2.64 7.73 -45.01
CA PRO A 39 -1.32 7.61 -45.61
C PRO A 39 -1.42 7.61 -47.15
N ARG A 40 -0.63 8.46 -47.81
CA ARG A 40 -0.60 8.60 -49.28
C ARG A 40 -0.16 7.32 -50.01
N ALA A 41 0.44 6.36 -49.30
CA ALA A 41 0.78 5.05 -49.83
C ALA A 41 0.83 4.01 -48.70
N ILE A 42 -0.16 3.10 -48.69
CA ILE A 42 -0.30 2.00 -47.70
C ILE A 42 0.92 1.06 -47.70
N LYS A 43 1.72 1.03 -48.78
CA LYS A 43 2.78 0.03 -49.00
C LYS A 43 4.21 0.45 -48.60
N LYS A 44 4.48 1.69 -48.19
CA LYS A 44 5.88 2.19 -48.06
C LYS A 44 6.34 2.59 -46.66
N ARG A 45 5.45 2.74 -45.68
CA ARG A 45 5.85 2.79 -44.27
C ARG A 45 5.46 1.48 -43.65
N GLY A 46 6.43 0.74 -43.10
CA GLY A 46 6.11 -0.28 -42.12
C GLY A 46 5.18 0.34 -41.07
N VAL A 47 4.26 -0.46 -40.53
CA VAL A 47 3.35 -0.01 -39.48
C VAL A 47 4.21 0.61 -38.39
N GLU A 48 4.03 1.92 -38.16
CA GLU A 48 4.71 2.61 -37.06
C GLU A 48 4.25 1.92 -35.78
N VAL A 49 5.21 1.34 -35.05
CA VAL A 49 4.90 0.64 -33.80
C VAL A 49 4.34 1.72 -32.86
N PRO A 50 3.11 1.55 -32.35
CA PRO A 50 2.53 2.55 -31.46
C PRO A 50 3.42 2.71 -30.23
N ASP A 51 3.66 3.97 -29.86
CA ASP A 51 4.28 4.29 -28.57
C ASP A 51 3.46 3.68 -27.44
N ASP A 52 4.18 3.21 -26.41
CA ASP A 52 3.56 2.67 -25.21
C ASP A 52 2.80 3.79 -24.47
N PRO A 53 1.47 3.71 -24.34
CA PRO A 53 0.69 4.74 -23.68
C PRO A 53 0.97 4.81 -22.17
N GLY A 54 1.57 3.78 -21.59
CA GLY A 54 1.63 3.58 -20.15
C GLY A 54 0.26 3.25 -19.57
N GLU A 55 0.18 3.22 -18.24
CA GLU A 55 -0.98 2.68 -17.53
C GLU A 55 -1.41 3.54 -16.36
N ASN A 56 -2.71 3.56 -16.14
CA ASN A 56 -3.33 4.00 -14.90
C ASN A 56 -3.77 2.78 -14.10
N TRP A 57 -3.66 2.93 -12.78
CA TRP A 57 -3.92 1.87 -11.82
C TRP A 57 -4.87 2.40 -10.76
N PHE A 58 -5.85 1.59 -10.40
CA PHE A 58 -6.57 1.70 -9.14
C PHE A 58 -6.34 0.41 -8.37
N THR A 59 -5.90 0.51 -7.13
CA THR A 59 -5.66 -0.65 -6.28
C THR A 59 -6.42 -0.47 -4.97
N LEU A 60 -7.22 -1.47 -4.64
CA LEU A 60 -7.78 -1.65 -3.31
C LEU A 60 -7.05 -2.82 -2.66
N SER A 61 -6.47 -2.63 -1.49
CA SER A 61 -5.78 -3.69 -0.76
C SER A 61 -6.24 -3.77 0.68
N GLY A 62 -6.43 -4.98 1.17
CA GLY A 62 -6.66 -5.26 2.58
C GLY A 62 -5.49 -6.04 3.15
N GLY A 63 -5.18 -5.85 4.42
CA GLY A 63 -3.99 -6.43 5.02
C GLY A 63 -3.97 -6.37 6.53
N GLY A 64 -2.90 -6.95 7.08
CA GLY A 64 -2.58 -6.86 8.50
C GLY A 64 -1.17 -6.33 8.71
N PHE A 65 -0.92 -5.80 9.89
CA PHE A 65 0.41 -5.40 10.33
C PHE A 65 0.75 -5.96 11.70
N VAL A 66 2.05 -6.16 11.94
CA VAL A 66 2.61 -6.51 13.24
C VAL A 66 3.91 -5.75 13.44
N GLY A 67 4.12 -5.19 14.62
CA GLY A 67 5.34 -4.44 14.92
C GLY A 67 5.58 -4.26 16.41
N GLY A 68 6.75 -3.73 16.73
CA GLY A 68 7.17 -3.40 18.09
C GLY A 68 8.07 -2.19 18.12
N GLY A 69 8.22 -1.61 19.31
CA GLY A 69 9.12 -0.47 19.51
C GLY A 69 8.98 0.14 20.91
N GLY A 70 9.04 1.46 20.99
CA GLY A 70 9.05 2.20 22.24
C GLY A 70 8.08 3.37 22.26
N ARG A 71 7.55 3.66 23.44
CA ARG A 71 6.73 4.83 23.76
C ARG A 71 7.50 5.74 24.69
N TRP A 72 7.46 7.04 24.46
CA TRP A 72 8.02 8.08 25.32
C TRP A 72 7.05 9.24 25.48
N GLY A 73 7.18 9.98 26.58
CA GLY A 73 6.17 10.95 26.97
C GLY A 73 4.92 10.29 27.55
N GLY A 74 3.91 11.10 27.89
CA GLY A 74 2.82 10.68 28.75
C GLY A 74 3.28 10.49 30.21
N GLY A 75 2.35 10.43 31.15
CA GLY A 75 2.65 10.41 32.59
C GLY A 75 3.40 9.17 33.12
N ARG A 76 3.87 8.24 32.26
CA ARG A 76 4.37 6.92 32.67
C ARG A 76 5.81 6.58 32.23
N GLY A 77 6.57 7.53 31.68
CA GLY A 77 7.96 7.29 31.27
C GLY A 77 8.11 6.34 30.07
N GLY A 78 9.36 6.05 29.69
CA GLY A 78 9.67 5.23 28.52
C GLY A 78 9.31 3.76 28.70
N ARG A 79 8.62 3.15 27.73
CA ARG A 79 8.17 1.75 27.79
C ARG A 79 8.11 1.07 26.43
N GLY A 80 8.21 -0.25 26.40
CA GLY A 80 8.07 -1.03 25.17
C GLY A 80 6.62 -1.06 24.68
N VAL A 81 6.42 -1.00 23.37
CA VAL A 81 5.11 -1.15 22.72
C VAL A 81 5.15 -2.24 21.65
N TYR A 82 4.00 -2.84 21.40
CA TYR A 82 3.76 -3.69 20.24
C TYR A 82 2.39 -3.37 19.66
N GLY A 83 2.23 -3.61 18.37
CA GLY A 83 0.97 -3.42 17.66
C GLY A 83 0.70 -4.59 16.73
N VAL A 84 -0.51 -5.13 16.80
CA VAL A 84 -1.07 -6.02 15.77
C VAL A 84 -2.35 -5.38 15.28
N GLY A 85 -2.54 -5.28 13.96
CA GLY A 85 -3.70 -4.60 13.42
C GLY A 85 -4.05 -4.97 11.99
N LEU A 86 -5.11 -4.34 11.50
CA LEU A 86 -5.62 -4.48 10.14
C LEU A 86 -5.58 -3.13 9.43
N GLU A 87 -5.40 -3.16 8.11
CA GLU A 87 -5.36 -1.97 7.28
C GLU A 87 -6.05 -2.23 5.93
N LEU A 88 -6.85 -1.25 5.50
CA LEU A 88 -7.41 -1.13 4.17
C LEU A 88 -6.75 0.06 3.47
N THR A 89 -6.35 -0.12 2.23
CA THR A 89 -5.69 0.90 1.41
C THR A 89 -6.37 1.01 0.07
N ALA A 90 -6.77 2.22 -0.31
CA ALA A 90 -7.20 2.55 -1.67
C ALA A 90 -6.19 3.51 -2.29
N GLN A 91 -5.69 3.20 -3.48
CA GLN A 91 -4.68 4.02 -4.14
C GLN A 91 -4.94 4.14 -5.64
N ILE A 92 -4.63 5.31 -6.17
CA ILE A 92 -4.57 5.58 -7.60
C ILE A 92 -3.12 5.82 -8.00
N GLY A 93 -2.69 5.20 -9.08
CA GLY A 93 -1.30 5.25 -9.51
C GLY A 93 -1.14 5.24 -11.01
N ARG A 94 0.10 5.46 -11.44
CA ARG A 94 0.46 5.50 -12.85
C ARG A 94 1.77 4.78 -13.09
N ARG A 95 1.95 4.33 -14.33
CA ARG A 95 3.20 3.76 -14.83
C ARG A 95 3.49 4.28 -16.23
N LYS A 96 4.77 4.55 -16.51
CA LYS A 96 5.22 5.07 -17.81
C LYS A 96 5.19 4.03 -18.92
N ARG A 97 5.26 2.75 -18.57
CA ARG A 97 5.24 1.63 -19.51
C ARG A 97 4.10 0.69 -19.17
N SER A 98 3.42 0.21 -20.20
CA SER A 98 2.44 -0.85 -20.10
C SER A 98 3.14 -2.15 -19.73
N HIS A 99 2.47 -3.01 -18.97
CA HIS A 99 2.99 -4.36 -18.76
C HIS A 99 2.81 -5.13 -20.08
N ASN A 100 3.91 -5.66 -20.61
CA ASN A 100 3.83 -6.78 -21.55
C ASN A 100 3.71 -8.07 -20.73
N ALA A 101 3.09 -9.11 -21.29
CA ALA A 101 2.54 -10.27 -20.59
C ALA A 101 3.48 -11.06 -19.64
N ASP A 102 4.79 -10.79 -19.60
CA ASP A 102 5.79 -11.65 -18.97
C ASP A 102 6.53 -11.05 -17.76
N ASP A 103 6.27 -9.80 -17.38
CA ASP A 103 7.01 -9.14 -16.30
C ASP A 103 6.36 -9.40 -14.92
N PHE A 104 6.71 -10.53 -14.31
CA PHE A 104 6.18 -11.03 -13.02
C PHE A 104 6.42 -10.11 -11.80
N LEU A 105 7.33 -9.12 -11.88
CA LEU A 105 7.61 -8.21 -10.76
C LEU A 105 6.69 -6.96 -10.73
N LEU A 106 5.68 -6.89 -11.60
CA LEU A 106 4.92 -5.65 -11.88
C LEU A 106 3.53 -5.56 -11.24
N PHE A 107 3.34 -6.08 -10.03
CA PHE A 107 2.03 -6.03 -9.39
C PHE A 107 1.69 -4.69 -8.70
N PHE A 108 2.54 -3.66 -8.82
CA PHE A 108 2.37 -2.38 -8.12
C PHE A 108 2.62 -1.15 -9.02
N PRO A 109 1.86 -0.05 -8.84
CA PRO A 109 2.11 1.21 -9.55
C PRO A 109 3.46 1.81 -9.15
N PHE A 110 4.20 2.43 -10.07
CA PHE A 110 5.50 3.05 -9.74
C PHE A 110 5.35 4.35 -8.97
N GLU A 111 4.26 5.09 -9.24
CA GLU A 111 3.92 6.34 -8.59
C GLU A 111 2.45 6.25 -8.20
N ALA A 112 2.12 6.41 -6.92
CA ALA A 112 0.73 6.39 -6.47
C ALA A 112 0.47 7.35 -5.31
N ILE A 113 -0.78 7.78 -5.21
CA ILE A 113 -1.36 8.46 -4.04
C ILE A 113 -2.53 7.63 -3.55
N GLY A 114 -2.70 7.53 -2.24
CA GLY A 114 -3.77 6.72 -1.67
C GLY A 114 -4.17 7.11 -0.27
N LEU A 115 -5.16 6.41 0.25
CA LEU A 115 -5.66 6.54 1.60
C LEU A 115 -5.56 5.19 2.29
N ASN A 116 -5.04 5.20 3.51
CA ASN A 116 -5.01 4.05 4.41
C ASN A 116 -6.02 4.29 5.53
N VAL A 117 -6.78 3.25 5.87
CA VAL A 117 -7.63 3.21 7.05
C VAL A 117 -7.27 1.95 7.81
N GLY A 118 -6.86 2.07 9.06
CA GLY A 118 -6.42 0.92 9.84
C GLY A 118 -6.83 0.99 11.30
N TRP A 119 -6.71 -0.16 11.96
CA TRP A 119 -7.03 -0.33 13.37
C TRP A 119 -6.01 -1.21 14.05
N THR A 120 -5.56 -0.78 15.22
CA THR A 120 -4.72 -1.59 16.11
C THR A 120 -5.62 -2.48 16.97
N LEU A 121 -5.53 -3.79 16.84
CA LEU A 121 -6.38 -4.75 17.55
C LEU A 121 -5.80 -5.20 18.89
N ALA A 122 -4.47 -5.11 19.05
CA ALA A 122 -3.79 -5.48 20.28
C ALA A 122 -2.62 -4.55 20.56
N GLU A 123 -2.57 -4.02 21.78
CA GLU A 123 -1.47 -3.23 22.33
C GLU A 123 -1.21 -3.61 23.81
N PRO A 124 0.00 -3.40 24.35
CA PRO A 124 0.36 -3.89 25.69
C PRO A 124 -0.47 -3.34 26.86
N GLU A 125 -1.25 -2.27 26.65
CA GLU A 125 -1.89 -1.52 27.74
C GLU A 125 -3.42 -1.51 27.68
N GLY A 126 -3.99 -2.11 26.64
CA GLY A 126 -5.44 -2.14 26.41
C GLY A 126 -5.97 -3.56 26.48
N GLY A 127 -7.06 -3.76 27.22
CA GLY A 127 -7.88 -4.97 27.15
C GLY A 127 -8.86 -4.98 25.97
N GLY A 128 -8.74 -4.03 25.02
CA GLY A 128 -9.71 -3.79 23.95
C GLY A 128 -9.07 -3.42 22.61
N ILE A 129 -9.93 -3.03 21.66
CA ILE A 129 -9.53 -2.52 20.34
C ILE A 129 -8.79 -1.19 20.55
N GLY A 130 -7.53 -1.12 20.13
CA GLY A 130 -6.72 0.10 20.20
C GLY A 130 -7.08 1.13 19.11
N ALA A 131 -6.20 2.11 18.92
CA ALA A 131 -6.45 3.23 18.03
C ALA A 131 -6.73 2.83 16.57
N GLY A 132 -7.78 3.43 16.01
CA GLY A 132 -8.03 3.52 14.57
C GLY A 132 -7.28 4.71 13.97
N TYR A 133 -7.00 4.68 12.67
CA TYR A 133 -6.34 5.79 11.99
C TYR A 133 -6.76 5.91 10.52
N VAL A 134 -6.58 7.12 9.99
CA VAL A 134 -6.67 7.42 8.55
C VAL A 134 -5.40 8.14 8.14
N GLU A 135 -4.75 7.70 7.06
CA GLU A 135 -3.55 8.34 6.51
C GLU A 135 -3.68 8.62 5.01
N LEU A 136 -3.13 9.74 4.56
CA LEU A 136 -2.81 9.97 3.15
C LEU A 136 -1.41 9.43 2.87
N GLN A 137 -1.29 8.60 1.85
CA GLN A 137 -0.02 7.99 1.45
C GLN A 137 0.42 8.43 0.06
N VAL A 138 1.74 8.58 -0.10
CA VAL A 138 2.43 8.69 -1.39
C VAL A 138 3.39 7.52 -1.53
N PHE A 139 3.41 6.93 -2.72
CA PHE A 139 4.20 5.75 -3.02
C PHE A 139 5.10 6.00 -4.24
N TYR A 140 6.35 5.57 -4.13
CA TYR A 140 7.32 5.57 -5.21
C TYR A 140 8.12 4.26 -5.22
N LEU A 141 8.05 3.54 -6.34
CA LEU A 141 8.80 2.32 -6.64
C LEU A 141 8.52 1.15 -5.68
N LEU A 142 9.16 1.12 -4.51
CA LEU A 142 8.98 0.10 -3.47
C LEU A 142 8.73 0.71 -2.08
N GLY A 143 8.79 2.03 -1.95
CA GLY A 143 8.65 2.71 -0.67
C GLY A 143 7.61 3.81 -0.72
N GLY A 144 7.21 4.27 0.46
CA GLY A 144 6.24 5.33 0.58
C GLY A 144 6.28 6.01 1.93
N LEU A 145 5.63 7.16 1.96
CA LEU A 145 5.39 7.95 3.16
C LEU A 145 3.88 8.12 3.31
N ALA A 146 3.40 8.06 4.54
CA ALA A 146 2.02 8.31 4.88
C ALA A 146 1.94 9.23 6.10
N ALA A 147 0.99 10.15 6.10
CA ALA A 147 0.72 11.05 7.21
C ALA A 147 -0.78 11.06 7.47
N GLY A 148 -1.17 11.11 8.74
CA GLY A 148 -2.55 10.92 9.10
C GLY A 148 -2.88 11.27 10.53
N TYR A 149 -4.03 10.77 10.96
CA TYR A 149 -4.60 11.02 12.26
C TYR A 149 -5.08 9.72 12.88
N ALA A 150 -4.70 9.50 14.13
CA ALA A 150 -5.12 8.37 14.95
C ALA A 150 -6.14 8.82 16.00
N PHE A 151 -7.09 7.93 16.29
CA PHE A 151 -8.14 8.13 17.28
C PHE A 151 -8.39 6.80 18.00
N ASP A 152 -8.30 6.82 19.33
CA ASP A 152 -8.65 5.70 20.18
C ASP A 152 -10.10 5.86 20.69
N PRO A 153 -11.02 4.98 20.31
CA PRO A 153 -12.41 5.07 20.73
C PRO A 153 -12.62 4.71 22.21
N GLY A 154 -11.67 4.03 22.85
CA GLY A 154 -11.79 3.58 24.24
C GLY A 154 -11.67 4.71 25.25
N ASP A 155 -10.77 5.66 25.03
CA ASP A 155 -10.53 6.82 25.91
C ASP A 155 -10.65 8.18 25.22
N GLY A 156 -10.95 8.20 23.91
CA GLY A 156 -11.10 9.43 23.12
C GLY A 156 -9.77 10.14 22.82
N VAL A 157 -8.63 9.52 23.14
CA VAL A 157 -7.32 10.11 22.87
C VAL A 157 -7.02 10.03 21.39
N HIS A 158 -6.42 11.07 20.85
CA HIS A 158 -6.19 11.24 19.42
C HIS A 158 -4.92 12.01 19.15
N GLY A 159 -4.47 12.02 17.90
CA GLY A 159 -3.34 12.83 17.47
C GLY A 159 -2.70 12.36 16.16
N PRO A 160 -1.64 13.05 15.71
CA PRO A 160 -1.05 12.80 14.41
C PRO A 160 -0.26 11.48 14.35
N GLN A 161 -0.22 10.90 13.14
CA GLN A 161 0.56 9.71 12.82
C GLN A 161 1.36 9.94 11.54
N PHE A 162 2.54 9.34 11.48
CA PHE A 162 3.38 9.28 10.29
C PHE A 162 3.93 7.86 10.10
N THR A 163 3.87 7.34 8.88
CA THR A 163 4.40 6.02 8.53
C THR A 163 5.33 6.15 7.33
N ALA A 164 6.54 5.61 7.45
CA ALA A 164 7.45 5.39 6.33
C ALA A 164 7.59 3.89 6.08
N TYR A 165 7.64 3.47 4.82
CA TYR A 165 7.77 2.06 4.50
C TYR A 165 8.61 1.76 3.26
N PHE A 166 9.15 0.54 3.22
CA PHE A 166 9.87 -0.02 2.08
C PHE A 166 9.58 -1.53 1.96
N GLY A 167 8.95 -1.93 0.86
CA GLY A 167 8.45 -3.29 0.68
C GLY A 167 7.45 -3.64 1.79
N PRO A 168 7.61 -4.76 2.51
CA PRO A 168 6.72 -5.12 3.62
C PRO A 168 7.11 -4.46 4.95
N ILE A 169 8.23 -3.73 5.03
CA ILE A 169 8.76 -3.18 6.28
C ILE A 169 8.24 -1.76 6.47
N TYR A 170 7.81 -1.43 7.69
CA TYR A 170 7.41 -0.07 8.05
C TYR A 170 8.08 0.43 9.32
N VAL A 171 8.14 1.76 9.43
CA VAL A 171 8.41 2.52 10.64
C VAL A 171 7.27 3.52 10.82
N ARG A 172 6.63 3.52 11.97
CA ARG A 172 5.48 4.37 12.30
C ARG A 172 5.76 5.18 13.56
N VAL A 173 5.46 6.47 13.50
CA VAL A 173 5.44 7.39 14.63
C VAL A 173 3.99 7.78 14.88
N VAL A 174 3.49 7.59 16.10
CA VAL A 174 2.14 8.02 16.51
C VAL A 174 2.30 8.92 17.71
N HIS A 175 1.75 10.13 17.68
CA HIS A 175 1.68 10.99 18.86
C HIS A 175 0.22 11.14 19.29
N LEU A 176 -0.11 10.58 20.44
CA LEU A 176 -1.43 10.66 21.06
C LEU A 176 -1.33 11.64 22.25
N PHE A 177 -2.08 12.74 22.22
CA PHE A 177 -1.81 13.91 23.08
C PHE A 177 -1.67 13.60 24.58
N ASP A 178 -2.40 12.60 25.10
CA ASP A 178 -2.36 12.22 26.52
C ASP A 178 -1.52 10.95 26.80
N ARG A 179 -1.22 10.16 25.76
CA ARG A 179 -0.48 8.89 25.89
C ARG A 179 1.00 9.01 25.53
N GLY A 180 1.40 10.08 24.84
CA GLY A 180 2.76 10.33 24.39
C GLY A 180 3.00 9.91 22.94
N THR A 181 4.27 9.68 22.61
CA THR A 181 4.72 9.32 21.26
C THR A 181 5.19 7.86 21.22
N ASP A 182 4.69 7.12 20.25
CA ASP A 182 5.07 5.76 19.93
C ASP A 182 5.93 5.74 18.69
N LEU A 183 7.03 5.01 18.72
CA LEU A 183 7.76 4.58 17.53
C LEU A 183 7.67 3.08 17.43
N GLN A 184 7.17 2.62 16.29
CA GLN A 184 6.99 1.21 15.99
C GLN A 184 7.72 0.88 14.69
N ALA A 185 8.37 -0.27 14.65
CA ALA A 185 8.88 -0.86 13.42
C ALA A 185 8.30 -2.27 13.27
N GLY A 186 7.97 -2.65 12.03
CA GLY A 186 7.27 -3.91 11.82
C GLY A 186 7.12 -4.31 10.37
N LEU A 187 6.20 -5.25 10.17
CA LEU A 187 5.83 -5.79 8.87
C LEU A 187 4.35 -5.54 8.60
N PHE A 188 4.00 -5.20 7.37
CA PHE A 188 2.64 -5.33 6.85
C PHE A 188 2.59 -6.36 5.73
N VAL A 189 1.46 -7.05 5.66
CA VAL A 189 1.11 -7.95 4.56
C VAL A 189 -0.20 -7.43 3.99
N LYS A 190 -0.20 -7.08 2.70
CA LYS A 190 -1.36 -6.57 1.98
C LYS A 190 -1.67 -7.48 0.80
N TRP A 191 -2.95 -7.70 0.56
CA TRP A 191 -3.48 -8.40 -0.60
C TRP A 191 -4.11 -7.38 -1.56
N PRO A 192 -3.43 -7.04 -2.67
CA PRO A 192 -3.94 -6.05 -3.60
C PRO A 192 -4.94 -6.66 -4.59
N LEU A 193 -6.03 -5.93 -4.82
CA LEU A 193 -6.93 -6.06 -5.96
C LEU A 193 -6.73 -4.84 -6.85
N SER A 194 -6.13 -5.04 -8.02
CA SER A 194 -5.75 -3.96 -8.94
C SER A 194 -6.57 -4.02 -10.23
N TRP A 195 -7.10 -2.87 -10.62
CA TRP A 195 -7.69 -2.61 -11.92
C TRP A 195 -6.72 -1.74 -12.72
N VAL A 196 -6.41 -2.19 -13.93
CA VAL A 196 -5.41 -1.54 -14.79
C VAL A 196 -6.04 -1.19 -16.13
N TRP A 197 -5.75 0.02 -16.62
CA TRP A 197 -6.19 0.47 -17.93
C TRP A 197 -5.13 1.36 -18.59
N SER A 198 -5.13 1.39 -19.94
CA SER A 198 -4.27 2.27 -20.73
C SER A 198 -4.47 3.74 -20.35
N ARG A 199 -3.42 4.54 -20.50
CA ARG A 199 -3.50 6.00 -20.41
C ARG A 199 -4.22 6.63 -21.59
#